data_AF-A0A3M7NDD0-F1
#
_entry.id   AF-A0A3M7NDD0-F1
#
_cell.length_a   1.000
_cell.length_b   1.000
_cell.length_c   1.000
_cell.angle_alpha   90.00
_cell.angle_beta   90.00
_cell.angle_gamma   90.00
#
_symmetry.space_group_name_H-M   'P 1'
#
loop_
_entity.id
_entity.type
_entity.pdbx_description
1 polymer ?
#
loop_
_entity_poly.entity_id
_entity_poly.type
_entity_poly.pdbx_seq_one_letter_code
_entity_poly.pdbx_strand_id
1 'polypeptide(L)'
;MATGAGILSFLARSGRKADTLTTHTVPKRFTLYSPALFLPGNFAEHGLAWTAVYDSLDDEAKQNLFASIAESFCRSGKDVSRIAINAAIPSTIGLKDQENRLRSPCQLLPVYGDFGPSSLHEQTGRATKADFDAAFWLSASQDAGISQVWAPRWTMFSRGNTREKARILRHDERKFPGMTEKELGTPVGEAEVLDMYVGIGYFAFSYLKNGVKRVWGWDLNPWSIEGLRRGCEKNGWRHLIVQVAENRQNLAEKPRLPNPTEYASRWPPSRSSCCEVSMSPDAETVASIIAESDTGPLEDGYQSDE
;
A
#
# COMPACT_ATOMS: atom_id res chain seq x y z
N MET A 1 -5.20 -6.95 -25.05
CA MET A 1 -5.22 -6.47 -26.46
C MET A 1 -4.28 -5.29 -26.65
N ALA A 2 -4.40 -4.20 -25.89
CA ALA A 2 -3.58 -2.98 -26.06
C ALA A 2 -2.06 -3.20 -25.96
N THR A 3 -1.55 -3.96 -24.97
CA THR A 3 -0.11 -4.25 -24.86
C THR A 3 0.46 -4.90 -26.13
N GLY A 4 -0.21 -5.96 -26.61
CA GLY A 4 0.21 -6.64 -27.84
C GLY A 4 0.12 -5.76 -29.09
N ALA A 5 -0.90 -4.90 -29.18
CA ALA A 5 -1.04 -3.94 -30.28
C ALA A 5 0.11 -2.92 -30.30
N GLY A 6 0.51 -2.40 -29.15
CA GLY A 6 1.66 -1.50 -29.03
C GLY A 6 2.98 -2.18 -29.43
N ILE A 7 3.19 -3.43 -29.01
CA ILE A 7 4.37 -4.23 -29.42
C ILE A 7 4.40 -4.42 -30.93
N LEU A 8 3.29 -4.86 -31.54
CA LEU A 8 3.24 -5.11 -32.98
C LEU A 8 3.40 -3.81 -33.79
N SER A 9 2.85 -2.70 -33.31
CA SER A 9 3.04 -1.38 -33.93
C SER A 9 4.50 -0.94 -33.89
N PHE A 10 5.21 -1.16 -32.77
CA PHE A 10 6.64 -0.92 -32.68
C PHE A 10 7.43 -1.75 -33.71
N LEU A 11 7.18 -3.05 -33.78
CA LEU A 11 7.90 -3.95 -34.68
C LEU A 11 7.69 -3.57 -36.15
N ALA A 12 6.44 -3.26 -36.53
CA ALA A 12 6.11 -2.82 -37.88
C ALA A 12 6.83 -1.51 -38.27
N ARG A 13 6.88 -0.53 -37.35
CA ARG A 13 7.58 0.76 -37.58
C ARG A 13 9.10 0.61 -37.66
N SER A 14 9.65 -0.35 -36.93
CA SER A 14 11.11 -0.55 -36.83
C SER A 14 11.69 -1.31 -38.01
N GLY A 15 10.87 -1.77 -38.98
CA GLY A 15 11.31 -2.59 -40.10
C GLY A 15 11.88 -3.96 -39.69
N ARG A 16 11.74 -4.34 -38.42
CA ARG A 16 12.22 -5.62 -37.89
C ARG A 16 11.24 -6.70 -38.36
N LYS A 17 11.70 -7.57 -39.27
CA LYS A 17 10.91 -8.70 -39.77
C LYS A 17 10.51 -9.58 -38.60
N ALA A 18 9.24 -9.50 -38.25
CA ALA A 18 8.62 -10.27 -37.19
C ALA A 18 7.77 -11.39 -37.80
N ASP A 19 8.29 -12.05 -38.85
CA ASP A 19 7.55 -13.06 -39.63
C ASP A 19 7.03 -14.23 -38.75
N THR A 20 7.57 -14.35 -37.53
CA THR A 20 7.18 -15.33 -36.52
C THR A 20 6.38 -14.76 -35.34
N LEU A 21 6.40 -13.43 -35.09
CA LEU A 21 5.65 -12.84 -33.98
C LEU A 21 4.26 -12.40 -34.44
N THR A 22 3.27 -13.19 -34.07
CA THR A 22 1.85 -12.87 -34.23
C THR A 22 1.29 -12.24 -32.97
N THR A 23 0.05 -11.74 -33.06
CA THR A 23 -0.75 -11.35 -31.91
C THR A 23 -0.77 -12.44 -30.84
N HIS A 24 -0.63 -13.73 -31.12
CA HIS A 24 -0.68 -14.81 -30.12
C HIS A 24 0.64 -15.07 -29.38
N THR A 25 1.75 -14.60 -29.92
CA THR A 25 3.11 -14.93 -29.42
C THR A 25 3.78 -13.78 -28.68
N VAL A 26 3.23 -12.57 -28.75
CA VAL A 26 3.70 -11.40 -28.00
C VAL A 26 3.13 -11.37 -26.56
N PRO A 27 3.86 -10.83 -25.58
CA PRO A 27 3.36 -10.69 -24.22
C PRO A 27 2.15 -9.76 -24.16
N LYS A 28 1.05 -10.24 -23.55
CA LYS A 28 -0.20 -9.49 -23.39
C LYS A 28 -0.62 -9.23 -21.96
N ARG A 29 0.00 -9.90 -20.99
CA ARG A 29 -0.40 -9.78 -19.59
C ARG A 29 0.08 -8.44 -19.06
N PHE A 30 -0.79 -7.77 -18.33
CA PHE A 30 -0.48 -6.52 -17.64
C PHE A 30 -1.43 -6.35 -16.45
N THR A 31 -1.05 -5.48 -15.53
CA THR A 31 -1.95 -4.89 -14.55
C THR A 31 -1.94 -3.37 -14.74
N LEU A 32 -3.10 -2.75 -14.83
CA LEU A 32 -3.25 -1.32 -15.04
C LEU A 32 -3.76 -0.66 -13.76
N TYR A 33 -3.03 0.32 -13.26
CA TYR A 33 -3.46 1.29 -12.25
C TYR A 33 -3.14 2.67 -12.78
N SER A 34 -4.09 3.28 -13.49
CA SER A 34 -3.90 4.57 -14.14
C SER A 34 -3.23 5.58 -13.20
N PRO A 35 -2.13 6.25 -13.62
CA PRO A 35 -1.54 6.27 -14.96
C PRO A 35 -0.38 5.27 -15.19
N ALA A 36 -0.26 4.21 -14.40
CA ALA A 36 0.83 3.23 -14.45
C ALA A 36 0.40 1.83 -14.95
N LEU A 37 1.23 1.25 -15.80
CA LEU A 37 1.09 -0.09 -16.34
C LEU A 37 2.20 -1.00 -15.79
N PHE A 38 1.83 -2.11 -15.17
CA PHE A 38 2.77 -3.12 -14.68
C PHE A 38 2.77 -4.35 -15.61
N LEU A 39 3.93 -4.62 -16.20
CA LEU A 39 4.21 -5.81 -16.98
C LEU A 39 4.72 -6.92 -16.04
N PRO A 40 4.48 -8.21 -16.33
CA PRO A 40 4.95 -9.29 -15.47
C PRO A 40 6.49 -9.36 -15.48
N GLY A 41 7.10 -9.85 -14.40
CA GLY A 41 8.57 -10.02 -14.29
C GLY A 41 9.20 -10.79 -15.46
N ASN A 42 8.48 -11.74 -16.05
CA ASN A 42 8.92 -12.50 -17.21
C ASN A 42 8.58 -11.84 -18.56
N PHE A 43 8.40 -10.52 -18.61
CA PHE A 43 8.04 -9.80 -19.84
C PHE A 43 9.09 -9.98 -20.93
N ALA A 44 10.37 -9.79 -20.61
CA ALA A 44 11.48 -9.98 -21.56
C ALA A 44 11.58 -11.44 -22.04
N GLU A 45 11.29 -12.39 -21.16
CA GLU A 45 11.45 -13.83 -21.37
C GLU A 45 10.15 -14.51 -21.82
N HIS A 46 9.25 -13.78 -22.48
CA HIS A 46 7.95 -14.29 -22.93
C HIS A 46 8.06 -15.23 -24.15
N GLY A 47 8.63 -16.42 -23.94
CA GLY A 47 8.84 -17.41 -25.01
C GLY A 47 9.96 -17.04 -25.97
N LEU A 48 10.54 -18.06 -26.62
CA LEU A 48 11.81 -17.95 -27.33
C LEU A 48 11.84 -16.86 -28.43
N ALA A 49 10.76 -16.72 -29.20
CA ALA A 49 10.69 -15.76 -30.30
C ALA A 49 10.70 -14.29 -29.81
N TRP A 50 9.99 -14.01 -28.71
CA TRP A 50 9.97 -12.67 -28.14
C TRP A 50 11.29 -12.36 -27.42
N THR A 51 11.84 -13.32 -26.68
CA THR A 51 13.15 -13.18 -26.02
C THR A 51 14.22 -12.77 -27.02
N ALA A 52 14.33 -13.48 -28.15
CA ALA A 52 15.31 -13.16 -29.19
C ALA A 52 15.14 -11.73 -29.75
N VAL A 53 13.90 -11.28 -29.92
CA VAL A 53 13.61 -9.91 -30.38
C VAL A 53 13.97 -8.89 -29.30
N TYR A 54 13.54 -9.10 -28.06
CA TYR A 54 13.79 -8.19 -26.94
C TYR A 54 15.28 -8.04 -26.64
N ASP A 55 16.05 -9.13 -26.68
CA ASP A 55 17.49 -9.14 -26.47
C ASP A 55 18.26 -8.44 -27.60
N SER A 56 17.67 -8.38 -28.81
CA SER A 56 18.23 -7.63 -29.95
C SER A 56 17.95 -6.12 -29.92
N LEU A 57 17.21 -5.62 -28.92
CA LEU A 57 16.90 -4.20 -28.77
C LEU A 57 17.97 -3.53 -27.90
N ASP A 58 18.53 -2.44 -28.42
CA ASP A 58 19.27 -1.47 -27.62
C ASP A 58 18.32 -0.65 -26.72
N ASP A 59 18.89 0.21 -25.88
CA ASP A 59 18.12 0.99 -24.91
C ASP A 59 17.16 1.98 -25.57
N GLU A 60 17.55 2.58 -26.70
CA GLU A 60 16.69 3.49 -27.46
C GLU A 60 15.48 2.74 -28.07
N ALA A 61 15.72 1.57 -28.67
CA ALA A 61 14.68 0.72 -29.21
C ALA A 61 13.73 0.21 -28.10
N LYS A 62 14.26 -0.12 -26.91
CA LYS A 62 13.43 -0.45 -25.74
C LYS A 62 12.57 0.73 -25.30
N GLN A 63 13.11 1.94 -25.25
CA GLN A 63 12.30 3.14 -24.95
C GLN A 63 11.19 3.33 -25.97
N ASN A 64 11.49 3.21 -27.27
CA ASN A 64 10.51 3.32 -28.35
C ASN A 64 9.44 2.20 -28.28
N LEU A 65 9.81 0.99 -27.87
CA LEU A 65 8.89 -0.11 -27.62
C LEU A 65 7.90 0.26 -26.50
N PHE A 66 8.39 0.71 -25.34
CA PHE A 66 7.51 1.05 -24.22
C PHE A 66 6.66 2.29 -24.50
N ALA A 67 7.19 3.29 -25.20
CA ALA A 67 6.41 4.42 -25.72
C ALA A 67 5.27 3.95 -26.63
N SER A 68 5.54 2.99 -27.53
CA SER A 68 4.51 2.40 -28.40
C SER A 68 3.42 1.66 -27.63
N ILE A 69 3.80 0.97 -26.54
CA ILE A 69 2.83 0.33 -25.62
C ILE A 69 1.95 1.39 -24.96
N ALA A 70 2.55 2.42 -24.35
CA ALA A 70 1.82 3.51 -23.71
C ALA A 70 0.84 4.19 -24.69
N GLU A 71 1.31 4.52 -25.89
CA GLU A 71 0.52 5.13 -26.95
C GLU A 71 -0.69 4.26 -27.36
N SER A 72 -0.51 2.93 -27.41
CA SER A 72 -1.62 2.02 -27.68
C SER A 72 -2.70 2.03 -26.59
N PHE A 73 -2.33 2.24 -25.33
CA PHE A 73 -3.31 2.40 -24.25
C PHE A 73 -4.02 3.75 -24.35
N CYS A 74 -3.28 4.84 -24.64
CA CYS A 74 -3.86 6.16 -24.86
C CYS A 74 -4.89 6.16 -26.00
N ARG A 75 -4.58 5.50 -27.13
CA ARG A 75 -5.53 5.31 -28.24
C ARG A 75 -6.80 4.56 -27.84
N SER A 76 -6.72 3.70 -26.83
CA SER A 76 -7.87 2.96 -26.29
C SER A 76 -8.63 3.71 -25.17
N GLY A 77 -8.32 4.99 -24.94
CA GLY A 77 -8.95 5.82 -23.91
C GLY A 77 -8.47 5.53 -22.49
N LYS A 78 -7.28 4.95 -22.32
CA LYS A 78 -6.63 4.71 -21.02
C LYS A 78 -5.42 5.61 -20.87
N ASP A 79 -5.26 6.23 -19.70
CA ASP A 79 -4.07 7.02 -19.40
C ASP A 79 -2.95 6.09 -18.91
N VAL A 80 -1.86 6.05 -19.69
CA VAL A 80 -0.63 5.34 -19.37
C VAL A 80 0.54 6.26 -19.67
N SER A 81 1.14 6.81 -18.62
CA SER A 81 2.36 7.62 -18.72
C SER A 81 3.58 6.93 -18.12
N ARG A 82 3.38 5.77 -17.48
CA ARG A 82 4.41 5.04 -16.73
C ARG A 82 4.29 3.54 -16.95
N ILE A 83 5.41 2.88 -17.21
CA ILE A 83 5.48 1.42 -17.36
C ILE A 83 6.63 0.88 -16.50
N ALA A 84 6.35 -0.19 -15.76
CA ALA A 84 7.37 -0.94 -15.04
C ALA A 84 7.20 -2.44 -15.24
N ILE A 85 8.30 -3.18 -15.26
CA ILE A 85 8.32 -4.64 -15.14
C ILE A 85 8.27 -4.97 -13.65
N ASN A 86 7.27 -5.73 -13.24
CA ASN A 86 6.96 -6.04 -11.86
C ASN A 86 7.16 -7.53 -11.59
N ALA A 87 8.34 -7.89 -11.09
CA ALA A 87 8.64 -9.24 -10.65
C ALA A 87 8.16 -9.50 -9.20
N ALA A 88 8.13 -10.77 -8.80
CA ALA A 88 7.73 -11.14 -7.45
C ALA A 88 8.68 -10.54 -6.42
N ILE A 89 8.15 -10.16 -5.26
CA ILE A 89 8.97 -9.62 -4.18
C ILE A 89 9.82 -10.75 -3.60
N PRO A 90 11.16 -10.65 -3.68
CA PRO A 90 12.05 -11.70 -3.20
C PRO A 90 12.07 -11.71 -1.66
N SER A 91 12.33 -12.88 -1.07
CA SER A 91 12.56 -13.03 0.37
C SER A 91 13.91 -12.47 0.81
N THR A 92 14.84 -12.27 -0.12
CA THR A 92 16.19 -11.73 0.13
C THR A 92 16.49 -10.55 -0.82
N ILE A 93 17.42 -9.68 -0.42
CA ILE A 93 17.86 -8.50 -1.15
C ILE A 93 19.35 -8.63 -1.49
N GLY A 94 19.67 -8.35 -2.75
CA GLY A 94 21.04 -8.22 -3.24
C GLY A 94 21.83 -9.53 -3.28
N LEU A 95 23.12 -9.42 -3.58
CA LEU A 95 24.03 -10.56 -3.75
C LEU A 95 24.43 -11.23 -2.41
N LYS A 96 24.12 -10.59 -1.27
CA LYS A 96 24.49 -11.07 0.07
C LYS A 96 23.36 -11.84 0.77
N ASP A 97 22.28 -12.16 0.06
CA ASP A 97 21.10 -12.85 0.58
C ASP A 97 20.57 -12.28 1.90
N GLN A 98 20.61 -10.95 2.06
CA GLN A 98 20.06 -10.31 3.25
C GLN A 98 18.54 -10.43 3.23
N GLU A 99 17.93 -10.79 4.36
CA GLU A 99 16.48 -10.93 4.46
C GLU A 99 15.75 -9.63 4.06
N ASN A 100 14.80 -9.74 3.14
CA ASN A 100 13.91 -8.65 2.73
C ASN A 100 12.81 -8.43 3.76
N ARG A 101 13.19 -7.96 4.96
CA ARG A 101 12.27 -7.76 6.10
C ARG A 101 11.13 -6.80 5.79
N LEU A 102 11.43 -5.73 5.05
CA LEU A 102 10.44 -4.72 4.66
C LEU A 102 9.53 -5.18 3.52
N ARG A 103 9.81 -6.37 2.94
CA ARG A 103 9.12 -6.88 1.74
C ARG A 103 9.07 -5.82 0.63
N SER A 104 10.16 -5.07 0.48
CA SER A 104 10.28 -4.00 -0.49
C SER A 104 10.29 -4.59 -1.91
N PRO A 105 9.62 -3.94 -2.89
CA PRO A 105 9.52 -4.43 -4.25
C PRO A 105 10.81 -4.16 -5.04
N CYS A 106 11.94 -4.69 -4.56
CA CYS A 106 13.28 -4.42 -5.09
C CYS A 106 13.50 -4.87 -6.54
N GLN A 107 12.58 -5.66 -7.10
CA GLN A 107 12.61 -6.11 -8.50
C GLN A 107 11.58 -5.38 -9.38
N LEU A 108 11.01 -4.27 -8.91
CA LEU A 108 10.28 -3.36 -9.77
C LEU A 108 11.28 -2.60 -10.64
N LEU A 109 11.18 -2.77 -11.95
CA LEU A 109 12.03 -2.11 -12.93
C LEU A 109 11.21 -1.07 -13.72
N PRO A 110 11.30 0.23 -13.40
CA PRO A 110 10.79 1.30 -14.25
C PRO A 110 11.43 1.23 -15.63
N VAL A 111 10.61 1.14 -16.68
CA VAL A 111 11.08 1.05 -18.07
C VAL A 111 10.59 2.18 -18.95
N TYR A 112 9.60 2.96 -18.50
CA TYR A 112 9.08 4.13 -19.21
C TYR A 112 8.41 5.10 -18.24
N GLY A 113 8.64 6.40 -18.44
CA GLY A 113 8.12 7.47 -17.58
C GLY A 113 8.85 7.59 -16.24
N ASP A 114 8.50 8.64 -15.49
CA ASP A 114 9.18 8.98 -14.24
C ASP A 114 8.46 8.40 -13.01
N PHE A 115 9.09 7.43 -12.34
CA PHE A 115 8.59 6.83 -11.09
C PHE A 115 9.13 7.51 -9.81
N GLY A 116 9.74 8.69 -9.95
CA GLY A 116 10.40 9.41 -8.88
C GLY A 116 11.87 9.02 -8.73
N PRO A 117 12.62 9.77 -7.89
CA PRO A 117 14.08 9.76 -7.88
C PRO A 117 14.70 8.41 -7.49
N SER A 118 15.56 7.88 -8.36
CA SER A 118 16.19 6.56 -8.21
C SER A 118 17.00 6.41 -6.91
N SER A 119 17.66 7.49 -6.49
CA SER A 119 18.54 7.59 -5.32
C SER A 119 17.86 7.28 -3.97
N LEU A 120 16.54 7.40 -3.89
CA LEU A 120 15.78 7.11 -2.67
C LEU A 120 15.66 5.61 -2.35
N HIS A 121 16.09 4.72 -3.27
CA HIS A 121 16.06 3.27 -3.05
C HIS A 121 17.35 2.76 -2.39
N GLU A 122 18.40 3.57 -2.38
CA GLU A 122 19.73 3.22 -1.82
C GLU A 122 19.94 3.79 -0.42
N GLN A 123 19.09 4.73 0.01
CA GLN A 123 19.22 5.33 1.32
C GLN A 123 18.70 4.36 2.39
N THR A 124 19.63 3.82 3.16
CA THR A 124 19.41 3.14 4.45
C THR A 124 18.86 4.09 5.52
N GLY A 125 18.52 5.33 5.16
CA GLY A 125 18.05 6.38 6.04
C GLY A 125 16.53 6.50 6.09
N ARG A 126 16.06 7.13 7.17
CA ARG A 126 14.66 7.45 7.46
C ARG A 126 14.08 8.30 6.33
N ALA A 127 13.07 7.77 5.61
CA ALA A 127 12.36 8.53 4.58
C ALA A 127 11.84 9.86 5.16
N THR A 128 12.20 10.96 4.52
CA THR A 128 11.82 12.31 4.91
C THR A 128 10.51 12.72 4.25
N LYS A 129 9.93 13.84 4.72
CA LYS A 129 8.75 14.42 4.06
C LYS A 129 9.02 14.81 2.61
N ALA A 130 10.22 15.34 2.31
CA ALA A 130 10.61 15.68 0.94
C ALA A 130 10.67 14.44 0.03
N ASP A 131 11.10 13.30 0.58
CA ASP A 131 11.13 12.03 -0.17
C ASP A 131 9.71 11.56 -0.51
N PHE A 132 8.77 11.67 0.44
CA PHE A 132 7.37 11.33 0.20
C PHE A 132 6.71 12.27 -0.82
N ASP A 133 7.07 13.54 -0.83
CA ASP A 133 6.53 14.53 -1.77
C ASP A 133 7.09 14.35 -3.18
N ALA A 134 8.36 13.96 -3.30
CA ALA A 134 9.01 13.69 -4.60
C ALA A 134 8.64 12.33 -5.21
N ALA A 135 8.08 11.42 -4.42
CA ALA A 135 7.75 10.08 -4.85
C ALA A 135 6.52 9.99 -5.75
N PHE A 136 6.52 9.00 -6.63
CA PHE A 136 5.34 8.65 -7.41
C PHE A 136 4.36 7.79 -6.60
N TRP A 137 3.15 8.30 -6.39
CA TRP A 137 2.07 7.61 -5.68
C TRP A 137 0.95 7.18 -6.63
N LEU A 138 0.47 5.96 -6.43
CA LEU A 138 -0.71 5.40 -7.08
C LEU A 138 -1.84 5.25 -6.09
N SER A 139 -3.06 5.17 -6.63
CA SER A 139 -4.21 4.78 -5.85
C SER A 139 -5.11 3.82 -6.61
N ALA A 140 -5.74 2.91 -5.89
CA ALA A 140 -6.70 1.96 -6.41
C ALA A 140 -7.86 1.84 -5.45
N SER A 141 -9.08 1.97 -5.97
CA SER A 141 -10.31 1.71 -5.23
C SER A 141 -10.73 0.26 -5.46
N GLN A 142 -11.04 -0.45 -4.38
CA GLN A 142 -11.57 -1.81 -4.42
C GLN A 142 -13.09 -1.79 -4.35
N ASP A 143 -13.74 -2.94 -4.58
CA ASP A 143 -15.19 -3.05 -4.84
C ASP A 143 -16.09 -2.46 -3.73
N ALA A 144 -15.58 -2.31 -2.50
CA ALA A 144 -16.29 -1.66 -1.37
C ALA A 144 -16.12 -0.12 -1.30
N GLY A 145 -15.57 0.51 -2.35
CA GLY A 145 -15.27 1.93 -2.40
C GLY A 145 -14.04 2.34 -1.58
N ILE A 146 -13.30 1.39 -1.03
CA ILE A 146 -12.09 1.64 -0.23
C ILE A 146 -10.94 1.96 -1.18
N SER A 147 -10.36 3.15 -1.03
CA SER A 147 -9.20 3.61 -1.77
C SER A 147 -7.91 3.31 -1.01
N GLN A 148 -7.00 2.56 -1.62
CA GLN A 148 -5.65 2.38 -1.09
C GLN A 148 -4.67 3.24 -1.88
N VAL A 149 -3.64 3.75 -1.21
CA VAL A 149 -2.61 4.60 -1.81
C VAL A 149 -1.26 3.98 -1.52
N TRP A 150 -0.39 3.89 -2.52
CA TRP A 150 0.92 3.26 -2.37
C TRP A 150 1.95 3.87 -3.33
N ALA A 151 3.21 3.79 -2.97
CA ALA A 151 4.32 4.21 -3.81
C ALA A 151 4.98 2.95 -4.41
N PRO A 152 4.85 2.67 -5.72
CA PRO A 152 5.20 1.37 -6.30
C PRO A 152 6.65 0.94 -6.07
N ARG A 153 7.59 1.89 -5.99
CA ARG A 153 9.01 1.58 -5.81
C ARG A 153 9.37 1.15 -4.39
N TRP A 154 8.54 1.47 -3.39
CA TRP A 154 8.90 1.26 -1.98
C TRP A 154 7.91 0.40 -1.21
N THR A 155 6.69 0.26 -1.73
CA THR A 155 5.61 -0.48 -1.07
C THR A 155 4.98 -1.47 -2.02
N MET A 156 4.70 -2.65 -1.48
CA MET A 156 3.90 -3.64 -2.19
C MET A 156 2.46 -3.14 -2.34
N PHE A 157 1.83 -3.50 -3.45
CA PHE A 157 0.38 -3.56 -3.61
C PHE A 157 -0.01 -4.89 -4.24
N SER A 158 -0.86 -5.66 -3.57
CA SER A 158 -1.41 -6.90 -4.13
C SER A 158 -2.93 -6.89 -4.11
N ARG A 159 -3.54 -7.17 -5.28
CA ARG A 159 -4.97 -7.50 -5.38
C ARG A 159 -5.27 -8.93 -4.90
N GLY A 160 -4.26 -9.78 -4.68
CA GLY A 160 -4.43 -11.20 -4.37
C GLY A 160 -5.27 -11.48 -3.12
N ASN A 161 -5.35 -10.51 -2.20
CA ASN A 161 -6.08 -10.65 -0.94
C ASN A 161 -7.56 -10.23 -1.06
N THR A 162 -8.11 -10.06 -2.27
CA THR A 162 -9.48 -9.58 -2.47
C THR A 162 -10.53 -10.45 -1.78
N ARG A 163 -10.37 -11.79 -1.81
CA ARG A 163 -11.29 -12.71 -1.10
C ARG A 163 -11.27 -12.51 0.41
N GLU A 164 -10.09 -12.33 0.98
CA GLU A 164 -9.95 -12.14 2.43
C GLU A 164 -10.48 -10.78 2.88
N LYS A 165 -10.27 -9.74 2.08
CA LYS A 165 -10.88 -8.43 2.34
C LYS A 165 -12.40 -8.47 2.26
N ALA A 166 -12.95 -9.18 1.27
CA ALA A 166 -14.40 -9.37 1.13
C ALA A 166 -14.98 -10.15 2.33
N ARG A 167 -14.27 -11.18 2.80
CA ARG A 167 -14.62 -11.95 4.01
C ARG A 167 -14.73 -11.03 5.22
N ILE A 168 -13.74 -10.14 5.44
CA ILE A 168 -13.79 -9.15 6.53
C ILE A 168 -14.98 -8.23 6.33
N LEU A 169 -15.16 -7.66 5.14
CA LEU A 169 -16.20 -6.68 4.78
C LEU A 169 -17.65 -7.20 4.80
N ARG A 170 -17.88 -8.46 5.19
CA ARG A 170 -19.22 -9.07 5.29
C ARG A 170 -20.02 -9.01 3.97
N HIS A 171 -19.35 -9.11 2.83
CA HIS A 171 -20.03 -9.12 1.54
C HIS A 171 -20.91 -10.36 1.34
N ASP A 172 -20.61 -11.43 2.07
CA ASP A 172 -21.36 -12.66 2.14
C ASP A 172 -22.33 -12.52 3.34
N GLU A 173 -23.59 -12.96 3.21
CA GLU A 173 -24.62 -12.93 4.28
C GLU A 173 -24.21 -13.62 5.60
N ARG A 174 -23.02 -14.24 5.63
CA ARG A 174 -22.39 -14.85 6.80
C ARG A 174 -21.58 -13.79 7.55
N LYS A 175 -21.98 -13.53 8.81
CA LYS A 175 -21.24 -12.67 9.73
C LYS A 175 -19.79 -13.17 9.86
N PHE A 176 -18.81 -12.28 9.69
CA PHE A 176 -17.40 -12.57 9.97
C PHE A 176 -17.25 -13.06 11.42
N PRO A 177 -16.71 -14.26 11.67
CA PRO A 177 -16.51 -14.77 13.03
C PRO A 177 -15.61 -13.85 13.85
N GLY A 178 -15.99 -13.59 15.09
CA GLY A 178 -15.28 -12.68 15.99
C GLY A 178 -15.63 -11.19 15.79
N MET A 179 -16.63 -10.88 14.97
CA MET A 179 -17.09 -9.51 14.72
C MET A 179 -18.58 -9.31 15.05
N THR A 180 -19.23 -10.28 15.66
CA THR A 180 -20.57 -10.06 16.24
C THR A 180 -20.45 -9.43 17.61
N GLU A 181 -21.44 -8.63 18.02
CA GLU A 181 -21.44 -8.00 19.36
C GLU A 181 -21.33 -9.04 20.48
N LYS A 182 -21.93 -10.22 20.28
CA LYS A 182 -21.83 -11.36 21.21
C LYS A 182 -20.39 -11.87 21.36
N GLU A 183 -19.63 -11.92 20.28
CA GLU A 183 -18.24 -12.39 20.29
C GLU A 183 -17.27 -11.30 20.77
N LEU A 184 -17.53 -10.05 20.40
CA LEU A 184 -16.74 -8.89 20.82
C LEU A 184 -16.97 -8.50 22.29
N GLY A 185 -18.15 -8.84 22.84
CA GLY A 185 -18.59 -8.37 24.14
C GLY A 185 -18.91 -6.87 24.18
N THR A 186 -18.92 -6.19 23.04
CA THR A 186 -19.14 -4.75 22.87
C THR A 186 -19.81 -4.47 21.51
N PRO A 187 -20.57 -3.37 21.35
CA PRO A 187 -21.04 -2.95 20.03
C PRO A 187 -19.90 -2.82 19.03
N VAL A 188 -20.15 -3.14 17.76
CA VAL A 188 -19.12 -3.03 16.70
C VAL A 188 -18.55 -1.61 16.61
N GLY A 189 -19.40 -0.59 16.79
CA GLY A 189 -19.02 0.83 16.84
C GLY A 189 -18.06 1.21 17.96
N GLU A 190 -17.91 0.35 18.98
CA GLU A 190 -17.02 0.55 20.12
C GLU A 190 -15.81 -0.41 20.10
N ALA A 191 -15.75 -1.31 19.12
CA ALA A 191 -14.66 -2.27 19.00
C ALA A 191 -13.37 -1.61 18.51
N GLU A 192 -12.25 -2.07 19.04
CA GLU A 192 -10.92 -1.69 18.58
C GLU A 192 -10.20 -2.91 17.98
N VAL A 193 -9.42 -2.69 16.93
CA VAL A 193 -8.68 -3.75 16.22
C VAL A 193 -7.18 -3.48 16.27
N LEU A 194 -6.39 -4.54 16.43
CA LEU A 194 -4.93 -4.50 16.38
C LEU A 194 -4.45 -5.12 15.06
N ASP A 195 -3.75 -4.35 14.23
CA ASP A 195 -3.12 -4.81 12.97
C ASP A 195 -1.60 -4.62 13.05
N MET A 196 -0.88 -5.71 13.34
CA MET A 196 0.57 -5.69 13.58
C MET A 196 1.41 -5.51 12.31
N TYR A 197 0.79 -5.63 11.13
CA TYR A 197 1.43 -5.48 9.82
C TYR A 197 0.49 -4.72 8.89
N VAL A 198 0.18 -3.49 9.29
CA VAL A 198 -0.91 -2.71 8.71
C VAL A 198 -0.68 -2.36 7.24
N GLY A 199 0.59 -2.30 6.80
CA GLY A 199 0.97 -1.92 5.46
C GLY A 199 0.36 -0.57 5.09
N ILE A 200 -0.19 -0.50 3.88
CA ILE A 200 -0.94 0.66 3.38
C ILE A 200 -2.44 0.61 3.74
N GLY A 201 -2.81 -0.18 4.75
CA GLY A 201 -4.20 -0.41 5.16
C GLY A 201 -4.83 -1.58 4.41
N TYR A 202 -4.13 -2.71 4.32
CA TYR A 202 -4.63 -3.90 3.62
C TYR A 202 -5.93 -4.44 4.21
N PHE A 203 -5.94 -4.61 5.53
CA PHE A 203 -7.08 -5.13 6.27
C PHE A 203 -7.66 -4.09 7.22
N ALA A 204 -6.83 -3.19 7.79
CA ALA A 204 -7.29 -2.07 8.60
C ALA A 204 -8.46 -1.29 7.97
N PHE A 205 -8.38 -0.97 6.67
CA PHE A 205 -9.46 -0.26 5.99
C PHE A 205 -10.75 -1.07 5.86
N SER A 206 -10.65 -2.40 5.76
CA SER A 206 -11.82 -3.28 5.80
C SER A 206 -12.49 -3.26 7.18
N TYR A 207 -11.72 -3.23 8.26
CA TYR A 207 -12.25 -3.09 9.62
C TYR A 207 -12.90 -1.72 9.83
N LEU A 208 -12.24 -0.62 9.43
CA LEU A 208 -12.80 0.73 9.52
C LEU A 208 -14.10 0.86 8.72
N LYS A 209 -14.15 0.31 7.51
CA LYS A 209 -15.36 0.29 6.69
C LYS A 209 -16.50 -0.52 7.31
N ASN A 210 -16.18 -1.54 8.10
CA ASN A 210 -17.13 -2.32 8.88
C ASN A 210 -17.65 -1.61 10.14
N GLY A 211 -17.16 -0.40 10.43
CA GLY A 211 -17.65 0.42 11.54
C GLY A 211 -16.97 0.15 12.87
N VAL A 212 -15.76 -0.42 12.91
CA VAL A 212 -14.98 -0.41 14.16
C VAL A 212 -14.68 1.02 14.59
N LYS A 213 -14.56 1.24 15.89
CA LYS A 213 -14.18 2.54 16.45
C LYS A 213 -12.81 2.97 15.98
N ARG A 214 -11.86 2.03 16.07
CA ARG A 214 -10.44 2.30 15.90
C ARG A 214 -9.69 1.07 15.42
N VAL A 215 -8.70 1.30 14.55
CA VAL A 215 -7.67 0.30 14.23
C VAL A 215 -6.33 0.84 14.68
N TRP A 216 -5.65 0.11 15.56
CA TRP A 216 -4.27 0.33 15.95
C TRP A 216 -3.36 -0.44 14.99
N GLY A 217 -2.66 0.28 14.10
CA GLY A 217 -1.75 -0.31 13.12
C GLY A 217 -0.28 -0.22 13.53
N TRP A 218 0.54 -1.19 13.13
CA TRP A 218 2.01 -1.14 13.16
C TRP A 218 2.57 -1.58 11.80
N ASP A 219 3.62 -0.90 11.33
CA ASP A 219 4.41 -1.35 10.18
C ASP A 219 5.86 -0.87 10.33
N LEU A 220 6.80 -1.63 9.79
CA LEU A 220 8.22 -1.30 9.79
C LEU A 220 8.61 -0.37 8.63
N ASN A 221 7.85 -0.39 7.54
CA ASN A 221 8.16 0.36 6.34
C ASN A 221 7.53 1.77 6.40
N PRO A 222 8.33 2.85 6.49
CA PRO A 222 7.79 4.21 6.57
C PRO A 222 6.97 4.60 5.32
N TRP A 223 7.27 4.01 4.16
CA TRP A 223 6.48 4.22 2.95
C TRP A 223 5.10 3.57 3.03
N SER A 224 4.99 2.42 3.71
CA SER A 224 3.69 1.78 3.97
C SER A 224 2.82 2.68 4.82
N ILE A 225 3.40 3.26 5.87
CA ILE A 225 2.73 4.20 6.76
C ILE A 225 2.26 5.46 6.04
N GLU A 226 3.10 6.06 5.20
CA GLU A 226 2.69 7.22 4.41
C GLU A 226 1.57 6.87 3.41
N GLY A 227 1.62 5.66 2.81
CA GLY A 227 0.53 5.15 1.97
C GLY A 227 -0.76 4.95 2.74
N LEU A 228 -0.68 4.43 3.96
CA LEU A 228 -1.81 4.29 4.88
C LEU A 228 -2.39 5.66 5.24
N ARG A 229 -1.55 6.67 5.57
CA ARG A 229 -1.96 8.05 5.85
C ARG A 229 -2.77 8.65 4.71
N ARG A 230 -2.21 8.62 3.49
CA ARG A 230 -2.88 9.10 2.27
C ARG A 230 -4.16 8.32 1.98
N GLY A 231 -4.16 7.02 2.28
CA GLY A 231 -5.35 6.18 2.22
C GLY A 231 -6.44 6.63 3.19
N CYS A 232 -6.11 6.89 4.45
CA CYS A 232 -7.06 7.44 5.44
C CYS A 232 -7.71 8.72 4.94
N GLU A 233 -6.91 9.69 4.50
CA GLU A 233 -7.40 10.96 3.94
C GLU A 233 -8.36 10.74 2.77
N LYS A 234 -7.97 9.87 1.82
CA LYS A 234 -8.77 9.60 0.63
C LYS A 234 -10.11 8.90 0.93
N ASN A 235 -10.20 8.17 2.04
CA ASN A 235 -11.43 7.51 2.47
C ASN A 235 -12.23 8.35 3.49
N GLY A 236 -11.74 9.54 3.88
CA GLY A 236 -12.39 10.38 4.88
C GLY A 236 -12.23 9.90 6.32
N TRP A 237 -11.21 9.08 6.61
CA TRP A 237 -10.90 8.65 7.98
C TRP A 237 -9.87 9.57 8.63
N ARG A 238 -10.09 9.88 9.91
CA ARG A 238 -9.07 10.51 10.75
C ARG A 238 -7.85 9.60 10.85
N HIS A 239 -6.70 10.17 11.17
CA HIS A 239 -5.49 9.40 11.40
C HIS A 239 -4.56 10.17 12.34
N LEU A 240 -3.71 9.45 13.07
CA LEU A 240 -2.66 10.02 13.91
C LEU A 240 -1.44 9.14 13.77
N ILE A 241 -0.34 9.63 13.19
CA ILE A 241 0.92 8.89 13.09
C ILE A 241 1.75 9.10 14.35
N VAL A 242 2.09 8.02 15.05
CA VAL A 242 2.94 8.06 16.25
C VAL A 242 4.26 7.36 15.99
N GLN A 243 5.36 8.11 15.98
CA GLN A 243 6.72 7.58 15.89
C GLN A 243 7.18 7.02 17.24
N VAL A 244 7.42 5.71 17.33
CA VAL A 244 7.94 5.09 18.55
C VAL A 244 9.46 5.07 18.50
N ALA A 245 10.12 5.84 19.37
CA ALA A 245 11.57 5.73 19.54
C ALA A 245 11.93 4.35 20.12
N GLU A 246 12.91 3.66 19.51
CA GLU A 246 13.54 2.51 20.15
C GLU A 246 14.33 2.97 21.38
N ASN A 247 13.68 3.07 22.54
CA ASN A 247 14.39 3.13 23.82
C ASN A 247 14.92 1.73 24.16
N ARG A 248 15.95 1.25 23.45
CA ARG A 248 16.64 0.00 23.78
C ARG A 248 17.24 0.02 25.19
N GLN A 249 17.45 1.20 25.78
CA GLN A 249 18.06 1.35 27.10
C GLN A 249 17.13 1.04 28.29
N ASN A 250 15.80 0.95 28.10
CA ASN A 250 14.85 0.75 29.22
C ASN A 250 14.10 -0.61 29.20
N LEU A 251 14.39 -1.52 28.28
CA LEU A 251 13.77 -2.86 28.26
C LEU A 251 14.48 -3.88 29.17
N ALA A 252 15.63 -3.52 29.76
CA ALA A 252 16.37 -4.37 30.70
C ALA A 252 15.83 -4.29 32.14
N GLU A 253 15.10 -3.23 32.49
CA GLU A 253 14.40 -3.15 33.77
C GLU A 253 12.95 -3.59 33.55
N LYS A 254 12.63 -4.83 33.95
CA LYS A 254 11.23 -5.22 34.14
C LYS A 254 10.59 -4.16 35.06
N PRO A 255 9.60 -3.38 34.60
CA PRO A 255 8.84 -2.56 35.52
C PRO A 255 8.15 -3.53 36.48
N ARG A 256 8.44 -3.43 37.77
CA ARG A 256 7.62 -4.13 38.77
C ARG A 256 6.23 -3.52 38.65
N LEU A 257 5.24 -4.35 38.34
CA LEU A 257 3.84 -3.96 38.50
C LEU A 257 3.65 -3.52 39.96
N PRO A 258 3.19 -2.28 40.23
CA PRO A 258 2.92 -1.85 41.59
C PRO A 258 1.74 -2.66 42.16
N ASN A 259 1.78 -2.90 43.47
CA ASN A 259 0.77 -3.69 44.17
C ASN A 259 -0.62 -3.05 44.01
N PRO A 260 -1.70 -3.85 43.88
CA PRO A 260 -3.05 -3.36 43.62
C PRO A 260 -3.61 -2.37 44.66
N THR A 261 -3.00 -2.28 45.85
CA THR A 261 -3.46 -1.45 46.96
C THR A 261 -3.02 0.01 46.90
N GLU A 262 -2.10 0.41 46.01
CA GLU A 262 -1.64 1.81 45.91
C GLU A 262 -2.46 2.70 44.96
N TYR A 263 -3.46 2.16 44.26
CA TYR A 263 -4.21 2.89 43.23
C TYR A 263 -5.35 3.79 43.74
N ALA A 264 -5.71 3.72 45.02
CA ALA A 264 -6.98 4.31 45.48
C ALA A 264 -6.92 5.81 45.86
N SER A 265 -5.77 6.49 45.85
CA SER A 265 -5.67 7.82 46.49
C SER A 265 -5.02 8.95 45.68
N ARG A 266 -4.75 8.79 44.37
CA ARG A 266 -3.89 9.78 43.67
C ARG A 266 -4.37 10.41 42.36
N TRP A 267 -5.65 10.33 42.00
CA TRP A 267 -6.16 11.11 40.86
C TRP A 267 -7.28 12.06 41.28
N PRO A 268 -7.11 13.39 41.15
CA PRO A 268 -8.23 14.31 41.10
C PRO A 268 -8.94 14.19 39.72
N PRO A 269 -10.25 14.46 39.64
CA PRO A 269 -10.97 14.45 38.38
C PRO A 269 -10.74 15.78 37.66
N SER A 270 -9.77 15.83 36.74
CA SER A 270 -9.75 16.88 35.73
C SER A 270 -9.49 16.28 34.36
N ARG A 271 -10.53 16.30 33.51
CA ARG A 271 -10.41 16.04 32.08
C ARG A 271 -9.50 17.12 31.48
N SER A 272 -8.23 16.78 31.28
CA SER A 272 -7.28 17.60 30.54
C SER A 272 -7.45 17.32 29.05
N SER A 273 -8.00 18.30 28.33
CA SER A 273 -8.12 18.33 26.88
C SER A 273 -6.82 18.83 26.25
N CYS A 274 -5.80 17.97 26.17
CA CYS A 274 -4.78 17.96 25.13
C CYS A 274 -3.80 16.84 25.47
N CYS A 275 -3.70 15.82 24.63
CA CYS A 275 -2.59 14.89 24.68
C CYS A 275 -1.44 15.56 23.91
N GLU A 276 -0.53 16.26 24.61
CA GLU A 276 0.70 16.75 24.00
C GLU A 276 1.64 15.56 23.77
N VAL A 277 1.91 15.25 22.50
CA VAL A 277 2.88 14.24 22.09
C VAL A 277 4.17 14.98 21.71
N SER A 278 5.22 14.85 22.52
CA SER A 278 6.55 15.41 22.19
C SER A 278 7.27 14.52 21.18
N MET A 279 7.70 15.11 20.06
CA MET A 279 8.38 14.42 18.95
C MET A 279 9.90 14.50 19.10
N SER A 280 10.61 13.38 18.88
CA SER A 280 12.06 13.38 18.65
C SER A 280 12.34 13.21 17.14
N PRO A 281 13.10 14.12 16.50
CA PRO A 281 13.42 14.06 15.07
C PRO A 281 14.35 12.89 14.69
N ASP A 282 14.81 12.07 15.64
CA ASP A 282 15.84 11.02 15.43
C ASP A 282 15.34 9.57 15.63
N ALA A 283 14.04 9.32 15.84
CA ALA A 283 13.49 7.99 16.17
C ALA A 283 13.30 7.03 14.96
N GLU A 284 13.65 5.74 15.05
CA GLU A 284 13.26 4.74 14.04
C GLU A 284 11.72 4.58 13.99
N THR A 285 11.15 4.53 12.79
CA THR A 285 9.70 4.75 12.58
C THR A 285 8.87 3.50 12.87
N VAL A 286 8.14 3.51 13.98
CA VAL A 286 6.84 2.81 14.12
C VAL A 286 5.75 3.83 13.82
N ALA A 287 4.60 3.44 13.29
CA ALA A 287 3.45 4.33 13.26
C ALA A 287 2.24 3.62 13.81
N SER A 288 1.69 4.14 14.91
CA SER A 288 0.26 3.95 15.21
C SER A 288 -0.53 4.81 14.22
N ILE A 289 -1.71 4.35 13.78
CA ILE A 289 -2.74 5.22 13.22
C ILE A 289 -3.93 5.14 14.17
N ILE A 290 -4.43 6.28 14.64
CA ILE A 290 -5.77 6.35 15.23
C ILE A 290 -6.74 6.77 14.12
N ALA A 291 -7.33 5.78 13.46
CA ALA A 291 -8.44 6.05 12.55
C ALA A 291 -9.76 5.91 13.29
N GLU A 292 -10.39 7.05 13.57
CA GLU A 292 -11.73 7.11 14.15
C GLU A 292 -12.76 7.32 13.04
N SER A 293 -13.76 6.44 13.00
CA SER A 293 -14.98 6.65 12.24
C SER A 293 -15.76 7.81 12.87
N ASP A 294 -16.20 8.76 12.05
CA ASP A 294 -17.00 9.88 12.51
C ASP A 294 -18.45 9.42 12.64
N THR A 295 -18.75 8.66 13.70
CA THR A 295 -20.13 8.59 14.20
C THR A 295 -20.24 9.68 15.25
N GLY A 296 -20.59 10.89 14.81
CA GLY A 296 -21.01 11.94 15.71
C GLY A 296 -22.07 11.42 16.68
N PRO A 297 -22.19 12.00 17.89
CA PRO A 297 -23.24 11.60 18.82
C PRO A 297 -24.58 11.71 18.10
N LEU A 298 -25.38 10.64 18.14
CA LEU A 298 -26.82 10.77 17.95
C LEU A 298 -27.27 11.76 19.02
N GLU A 299 -27.75 12.93 18.61
CA GLU A 299 -28.37 13.89 19.51
C GLU A 299 -29.56 13.19 20.19
N ASP A 300 -29.37 12.87 21.48
CA ASP A 300 -30.46 12.70 22.42
C ASP A 300 -31.19 14.04 22.50
N GLY A 301 -32.37 14.14 21.88
CA GLY A 301 -33.06 15.42 21.83
C GLY A 301 -34.40 15.44 21.12
N TYR A 302 -35.34 14.57 21.49
CA TYR A 302 -36.74 15.01 21.58
C TYR A 302 -37.39 14.38 22.79
N GLN A 303 -37.44 15.18 23.85
CA GLN A 303 -38.36 15.01 24.97
C GLN A 303 -39.79 15.01 24.43
N SER A 304 -40.56 14.03 24.89
CA SER A 304 -41.99 14.12 25.03
C SER A 304 -42.34 15.30 25.93
N ASP A 305 -43.15 16.23 25.43
CA ASP A 305 -44.10 16.99 26.23
C ASP A 305 -45.31 17.34 25.34
N GLU A 306 -46.48 16.90 25.81
CA GLU A 306 -47.88 17.05 25.32
C GLU A 306 -48.33 16.32 24.04
#